data_AF-A0A932ZX11-F1
#
_entry.id   AF-A0A932ZX11-F1
#
_cell.length_a   1.000
_cell.length_b   1.000
_cell.length_c   1.000
_cell.angle_alpha   90.00
_cell.angle_beta   90.00
_cell.angle_gamma   90.00
#
_symmetry.space_group_name_H-M   'P 1'
#
loop_
_entity.id
_entity.type
_entity.pdbx_description
1 polymer ?
#
loop_
_entity_poly.entity_id
_entity_poly.type
_entity_poly.pdbx_seq_one_letter_code
_entity_poly.pdbx_strand_id
1 'polypeptide(L)'
;MQDSASFQGLAETLLAVSQTTRRLEKTARLAEYFHTLDDDDLRTACTFLTGAPFPAGDPRKLNVGWSALVEIVRELSGWTDEALDDAYLRHGDLGMV
;
A
#
# COMPACT_ATOMS: atom_id res chain seq x y z
N MET A 1 -0.99 -13.59 22.00
CA MET A 1 -0.61 -12.85 20.77
C MET A 1 -1.93 -12.54 20.11
N GLN A 2 -2.37 -11.28 20.13
CA GLN A 2 -3.56 -10.90 19.36
C GLN A 2 -3.23 -11.09 17.88
N ASP A 3 -4.17 -11.66 17.13
CA ASP A 3 -4.02 -11.78 15.68
C ASP A 3 -4.14 -10.38 15.08
N SER A 4 -3.07 -9.92 14.42
CA SER A 4 -3.03 -8.63 13.73
C SER A 4 -4.00 -8.63 12.56
N ALA A 5 -4.62 -7.48 12.32
CA ALA A 5 -5.53 -7.24 11.21
C ALA A 5 -4.85 -7.56 9.87
N SER A 6 -5.61 -8.20 8.99
CA SER A 6 -5.09 -8.56 7.66
C SER A 6 -4.75 -7.31 6.84
N PHE A 7 -3.67 -7.38 6.06
CA PHE A 7 -3.33 -6.35 5.08
C PHE A 7 -4.40 -6.19 3.99
N GLN A 8 -5.17 -7.25 3.72
CA GLN A 8 -6.26 -7.22 2.74
C GLN A 8 -7.33 -6.17 3.09
N GLY A 9 -7.75 -6.07 4.35
CA GLY A 9 -8.74 -5.07 4.78
C GLY A 9 -8.26 -3.63 4.57
N LEU A 10 -6.97 -3.37 4.80
CA LEU A 10 -6.34 -2.08 4.49
C LEU A 10 -6.38 -1.79 2.98
N ALA A 11 -5.97 -2.76 2.16
CA ALA A 11 -5.90 -2.61 0.71
C ALA A 11 -7.29 -2.37 0.09
N GLU A 12 -8.31 -3.11 0.51
CA GLU A 12 -9.70 -2.93 0.09
C GLU A 12 -10.23 -1.55 0.47
N THR A 13 -9.94 -1.09 1.69
CA THR A 13 -10.31 0.26 2.15
C THR A 13 -9.65 1.34 1.28
N LEU A 14 -8.36 1.21 0.99
CA LEU A 14 -7.60 2.14 0.14
C LEU A 14 -8.14 2.18 -1.30
N LEU A 15 -8.50 1.03 -1.86
CA LEU A 15 -9.13 0.94 -3.18
C LEU A 15 -10.50 1.64 -3.17
N ALA A 16 -11.33 1.40 -2.16
CA ALA A 16 -12.62 2.09 -2.04
C ALA A 16 -12.45 3.62 -1.88
N VAL A 17 -11.40 4.06 -1.19
CA VAL A 17 -11.04 5.49 -1.04
C VAL A 17 -10.56 6.09 -2.37
N SER A 18 -9.80 5.36 -3.18
CA SER A 18 -9.30 5.84 -4.47
C SER A 18 -10.41 5.99 -5.52
N GLN A 19 -11.48 5.19 -5.41
CA GLN A 19 -12.63 5.19 -6.32
C GLN A 19 -13.60 6.38 -6.15
N THR A 20 -13.42 7.25 -5.15
CA THR A 20 -14.22 8.47 -4.99
C THR A 20 -13.35 9.72 -4.96
N THR A 21 -13.92 10.86 -5.35
CA THR A 21 -13.31 12.18 -5.18
C THR A 21 -13.89 12.95 -3.98
N ARG A 22 -14.97 12.43 -3.36
CA ARG A 22 -15.69 13.13 -2.29
C ARG A 22 -14.97 12.98 -0.95
N ARG A 23 -14.45 14.09 -0.43
CA ARG A 23 -13.69 14.11 0.84
C ARG A 23 -14.43 13.46 2.01
N LEU A 24 -15.71 13.78 2.20
CA LEU A 24 -16.51 13.23 3.31
C LEU A 24 -16.69 11.71 3.22
N GLU A 25 -16.84 11.19 2.00
CA GLU A 25 -16.97 9.76 1.75
C GLU A 25 -15.66 9.03 2.05
N LYS A 26 -14.52 9.62 1.68
CA LYS A 26 -13.20 9.10 2.07
C LYS A 26 -13.03 9.06 3.58
N THR A 27 -13.40 10.14 4.27
CA THR A 27 -13.32 10.21 5.73
C THR A 27 -14.20 9.16 6.39
N ALA A 28 -15.44 8.97 5.91
CA ALA A 28 -16.34 7.96 6.44
C ALA A 28 -15.77 6.53 6.28
N ARG A 29 -15.28 6.17 5.08
CA ARG A 29 -14.67 4.86 4.81
C ARG A 29 -13.48 4.58 5.71
N LEU A 30 -12.58 5.56 5.87
CA LEU A 30 -11.43 5.41 6.75
C LEU A 30 -11.83 5.29 8.22
N ALA A 31 -12.82 6.05 8.68
CA ALA A 31 -13.31 5.97 10.05
C ALA A 31 -13.95 4.59 10.36
N GLU A 32 -14.76 4.06 9.42
CA GLU A 32 -15.33 2.72 9.54
C GLU A 32 -14.23 1.65 9.65
N TYR A 33 -13.19 1.74 8.81
CA TYR A 33 -12.04 0.85 8.90
C TYR A 33 -11.28 1.00 10.23
N PHE A 34 -11.00 2.22 10.69
CA PHE A 34 -10.28 2.43 11.94
C PHE A 34 -11.01 1.88 13.17
N HIS A 35 -12.34 1.85 13.16
CA HIS A 35 -13.13 1.27 14.25
C HIS A 35 -13.02 -0.25 14.38
N THR A 36 -12.47 -0.94 13.37
CA THR A 36 -12.27 -2.39 13.42
C THR A 36 -10.89 -2.81 13.94
N LEU A 37 -9.96 -1.86 14.09
CA LEU A 37 -8.57 -2.11 14.46
C LEU A 37 -8.36 -1.98 15.97
N ASP A 38 -7.42 -2.76 16.50
CA ASP A 38 -6.84 -2.49 17.80
C ASP A 38 -5.80 -1.34 17.72
N ASP A 39 -5.28 -0.92 18.88
CA ASP A 39 -4.38 0.23 18.98
C ASP A 39 -3.05 0.05 18.21
N ASP A 40 -2.55 -1.18 18.11
CA ASP A 40 -1.26 -1.48 17.47
C ASP A 40 -1.43 -1.50 15.95
N ASP A 41 -2.48 -2.15 15.46
CA ASP A 41 -2.83 -2.16 14.04
C ASP A 41 -3.26 -0.77 13.56
N LEU A 42 -4.00 -0.02 14.37
CA LEU A 42 -4.40 1.35 14.05
C LEU A 42 -3.19 2.26 13.83
N ARG A 43 -2.18 2.16 14.70
CA ARG A 43 -0.94 2.93 14.58
C ARG A 43 -0.17 2.58 13.30
N THR A 44 -0.12 1.30 12.98
CA THR A 44 0.54 0.79 11.77
C THR A 44 -0.19 1.24 10.51
N ALA A 45 -1.52 1.07 10.46
CA ALA A 45 -2.35 1.49 9.35
C ALA A 45 -2.29 3.00 9.11
N CYS A 46 -2.38 3.82 10.18
CA CYS A 46 -2.25 5.28 10.06
C CYS A 46 -0.90 5.70 9.49
N THR A 47 0.18 4.99 9.84
CA THR A 47 1.51 5.24 9.28
C THR A 47 1.52 4.94 7.77
N PHE A 48 1.05 3.75 7.38
CA PHE A 48 0.98 3.33 5.98
C PHE A 48 0.14 4.28 5.12
N LEU A 49 -1.00 4.75 5.63
CA LEU A 49 -1.89 5.68 4.93
C LEU A 49 -1.25 7.03 4.59
N THR A 50 -0.15 7.42 5.26
CA THR A 50 0.63 8.62 4.90
C THR A 50 1.62 8.37 3.77
N GLY A 51 1.69 7.14 3.24
CA GLY A 51 2.72 6.72 2.29
C GLY A 51 4.09 6.50 2.94
N ALA A 52 4.15 6.41 4.28
CA ALA A 52 5.38 6.21 5.02
C ALA A 52 5.52 4.76 5.49
N PRO A 53 6.73 4.15 5.37
CA PRO A 53 6.99 2.82 5.91
C PRO A 53 7.24 2.82 7.44
N PHE A 54 7.58 3.98 8.00
CA PHE A 54 7.86 4.15 9.43
C PHE A 54 7.18 5.40 9.99
N PRO A 55 6.86 5.44 11.30
CA PRO A 55 6.26 6.59 11.93
C PRO A 55 7.12 7.85 11.85
N ALA A 56 6.48 9.02 11.98
CA ALA A 56 7.20 10.30 12.01
C ALA A 56 8.22 10.34 13.15
N GLY A 57 9.45 10.78 12.84
CA GLY A 57 10.56 10.85 13.79
C GLY A 57 11.38 9.56 13.91
N ASP A 58 10.96 8.48 13.24
CA ASP A 58 11.77 7.26 13.14
C ASP A 58 12.97 7.50 12.19
N PRO A 59 14.22 7.22 12.61
CA PRO A 59 15.40 7.46 11.80
C PRO A 59 15.63 6.41 10.71
N ARG A 60 14.87 5.30 10.70
CA ARG A 60 15.06 4.21 9.75
C ARG A 60 14.66 4.63 8.34
N LYS A 61 15.36 4.06 7.37
CA LYS A 61 15.03 4.15 5.94
C LYS A 61 14.74 2.76 5.43
N LEU A 62 13.72 2.63 4.58
CA LEU A 62 13.37 1.35 3.98
C LEU A 62 14.51 0.83 3.09
N ASN A 63 15.27 1.74 2.45
CA ASN A 63 16.40 1.44 1.56
C ASN A 63 16.05 0.46 0.42
N VAL A 64 14.80 0.48 -0.02
CA VAL A 64 14.33 -0.28 -1.19
C VAL A 64 14.16 0.71 -2.34
N GLY A 65 14.94 0.51 -3.40
CA GLY A 65 14.87 1.30 -4.63
C GLY A 65 14.11 0.55 -5.72
N TRP A 66 13.85 1.27 -6.82
CA TRP A 66 13.16 0.77 -8.01
C TRP A 66 13.69 -0.56 -8.54
N SER A 67 15.02 -0.68 -8.69
CA SER A 67 15.64 -1.89 -9.24
C SER A 67 15.32 -3.15 -8.43
N ALA A 68 15.32 -3.04 -7.09
CA ALA A 68 14.98 -4.17 -6.22
C ALA A 68 13.51 -4.56 -6.35
N LEU A 69 12.60 -3.60 -6.53
CA LEU A 69 11.17 -3.87 -6.74
C LEU A 69 10.93 -4.58 -8.08
N VAL A 70 11.53 -4.09 -9.16
CA VAL A 70 11.42 -4.69 -10.51
C VAL A 70 11.95 -6.12 -10.50
N GLU A 71 13.11 -6.36 -9.88
CA GLU A 71 13.71 -7.69 -9.77
C GLU A 71 12.77 -8.67 -9.04
N ILE A 72 12.19 -8.25 -7.92
CA ILE A 72 11.25 -9.09 -7.15
C ILE A 72 9.97 -9.36 -7.94
N VAL A 73 9.38 -8.33 -8.58
CA VAL A 73 8.16 -8.51 -9.38
C VAL A 73 8.42 -9.47 -10.53
N ARG A 74 9.56 -9.35 -11.20
CA ARG A 74 10.00 -10.27 -12.25
C ARG A 74 10.14 -11.70 -11.74
N GLU A 75 10.81 -11.90 -10.61
CA GLU A 75 11.00 -13.22 -10.02
C GLU A 75 9.67 -13.89 -9.65
N LEU A 76 8.76 -13.13 -9.03
CA LEU A 76 7.46 -13.64 -8.58
C LEU A 76 6.45 -13.87 -9.71
N SER A 77 6.47 -13.00 -10.74
CA SER A 77 5.55 -13.08 -11.88
C SER A 77 6.02 -14.03 -12.98
N GLY A 78 7.34 -14.28 -13.08
CA GLY A 78 7.96 -15.01 -14.19
C GLY A 78 7.97 -14.24 -15.52
N TRP A 79 7.70 -12.94 -15.51
CA TRP A 79 7.67 -12.11 -16.71
C TRP A 79 9.08 -11.78 -17.20
N THR A 80 9.19 -11.48 -18.51
CA THR A 80 10.44 -10.98 -19.08
C THR A 80 10.59 -9.48 -18.80
N ASP A 81 11.83 -8.98 -18.92
CA ASP A 81 12.12 -7.55 -18.71
C ASP A 81 11.35 -6.68 -19.72
N GLU A 82 11.25 -7.14 -20.97
CA GLU A 82 10.50 -6.42 -22.01
C GLU A 82 9.00 -6.33 -21.70
N ALA A 83 8.41 -7.38 -21.11
CA ALA A 83 7.01 -7.39 -20.75
C ALA A 83 6.72 -6.42 -19.57
N LEU A 84 7.62 -6.38 -18.58
CA LEU A 84 7.52 -5.44 -17.46
C LEU A 84 7.70 -3.99 -17.91
N ASP A 85 8.70 -3.73 -18.76
CA ASP A 85 8.96 -2.39 -19.30
C ASP A 85 7.79 -1.87 -20.13
N ASP A 86 7.24 -2.71 -21.00
CA ASP A 86 6.08 -2.37 -21.84
C ASP A 86 4.81 -2.12 -20.99
N ALA A 87 4.56 -2.94 -19.97
CA ALA A 87 3.46 -2.72 -19.04
C ALA A 87 3.65 -1.43 -18.23
N TYR A 88 4.86 -1.17 -17.73
CA TYR A 88 5.15 0.06 -16.99
C TYR A 88 5.03 1.30 -17.88
N LEU A 89 5.51 1.27 -19.13
CA LEU A 89 5.34 2.36 -20.10
C LEU A 89 3.87 2.67 -20.40
N ARG A 90 3.01 1.64 -20.44
CA ARG A 90 1.57 1.82 -20.65
C ARG A 90 0.85 2.43 -19.46
N HIS A 91 1.19 2.02 -18.24
CA HIS A 91 0.41 2.34 -17.05
C HIS A 91 1.04 3.44 -16.17
N GLY A 92 2.35 3.65 -16.27
CA GLY A 92 3.10 4.60 -15.44
C GLY A 92 3.10 4.26 -13.95
N ASP A 93 2.61 3.08 -13.58
CA ASP A 93 2.40 2.61 -12.21
C ASP A 93 2.71 1.12 -12.15
N LEU A 94 3.75 0.75 -11.39
CA LEU A 94 4.13 -0.65 -11.20
C LEU A 94 3.07 -1.44 -10.42
N GLY A 95 2.24 -0.79 -9.61
CA GLY A 95 1.13 -1.44 -8.89
C GLY A 95 0.01 -1.93 -9.81
N MET A 96 0.03 -1.53 -11.08
CA MET A 96 -0.91 -1.96 -12.12
C MET A 96 -0.31 -2.99 -13.09
N VAL A 97 0.98 -3.30 -12.93
CA VAL A 97 1.76 -4.23 -13.77
C VAL A 97 1.66 -5.66 -13.23
#